data_AF-A0A7L2X151-F1
#
_entry.id   AF-A0A7L2X151-F1
#
_cell.length_a   1.000
_cell.length_b   1.000
_cell.length_c   1.000
_cell.angle_alpha   90.00
_cell.angle_beta   90.00
_cell.angle_gamma   90.00
#
_symmetry.space_group_name_H-M   'P 1'
#
loop_
_entity.id
_entity.type
_entity.pdbx_description
1 polymer ?
#
loop_
_entity_poly.entity_id
_entity_poly.type
_entity_poly.pdbx_seq_one_letter_code
_entity_poly.pdbx_strand_id
1 'polypeptide(L)'
;MIHSLFLINASGDIFLEKHWKSVVSRSVCDYFFEAQERASEAENVPPVIPTPHHYLLSVYRHKIFFVAVIQSEVPPLFVIEFLHRVVDTFQDYFGVCSELMIKDNVVVVYEVLEEMLDNGFPLATESNILKELIKPPTILRTVVNTITGSTNVGDQLPTGQLSVVPWRRTGVKYTNNEAYFDVIEEIDAIIDKSGSTITAEIQGVIDACVKLTGMPDLTLSFM
;
A
#
# COMPACT_ATOMS: atom_id res chain seq x y z
N MET A 1 -13.67 -11.71 -3.21
CA MET A 1 -12.34 -11.69 -2.55
C MET A 1 -11.24 -11.62 -3.60
N ILE A 2 -10.04 -11.16 -3.23
CA ILE A 2 -8.92 -10.93 -4.16
C ILE A 2 -8.29 -12.28 -4.55
N HIS A 3 -8.27 -12.59 -5.84
CA HIS A 3 -7.70 -13.85 -6.35
C HIS A 3 -6.25 -13.66 -6.78
N SER A 4 -5.95 -12.54 -7.42
CA SER A 4 -4.63 -12.27 -7.99
C SER A 4 -4.33 -10.79 -8.04
N LEU A 5 -3.04 -10.47 -8.06
CA LEU A 5 -2.49 -9.13 -8.22
C LEU A 5 -1.47 -9.18 -9.34
N PHE A 6 -1.60 -8.28 -10.31
CA PHE A 6 -0.65 -8.07 -11.39
C PHE A 6 -0.08 -6.66 -11.28
N LEU A 7 1.23 -6.54 -11.46
CA LEU A 7 1.92 -5.26 -11.55
C LEU A 7 2.37 -5.04 -12.99
N ILE A 8 1.95 -3.93 -13.56
CA ILE A 8 2.13 -3.58 -14.97
C ILE A 8 2.93 -2.29 -15.05
N ASN A 9 4.04 -2.30 -15.78
CA ASN A 9 4.87 -1.10 -15.96
C ASN A 9 4.30 -0.17 -17.06
N ALA A 10 4.95 0.98 -17.25
CA ALA A 10 4.55 1.95 -18.27
C ALA A 10 4.66 1.44 -19.72
N SER A 11 5.41 0.36 -19.94
CA SER A 11 5.55 -0.29 -21.27
C SER A 11 4.45 -1.31 -21.56
N GLY A 12 3.57 -1.61 -20.58
CA GLY A 12 2.54 -2.62 -20.70
C GLY A 12 2.99 -4.03 -20.30
N ASP A 13 4.20 -4.19 -19.76
CA ASP A 13 4.69 -5.49 -19.32
C ASP A 13 4.20 -5.85 -17.92
N ILE A 14 3.61 -7.04 -17.79
CA ILE A 14 3.34 -7.67 -16.49
C ILE A 14 4.67 -8.19 -15.94
N PHE A 15 5.27 -7.45 -15.02
CA PHE A 15 6.60 -7.79 -14.47
C PHE A 15 6.54 -8.53 -13.14
N LEU A 16 5.39 -8.53 -12.45
CA LEU A 16 5.14 -9.32 -11.25
C LEU A 16 3.68 -9.75 -11.21
N GLU A 17 3.44 -11.00 -10.78
CA GLU A 17 2.11 -11.53 -10.51
C GLU A 17 2.11 -12.36 -9.22
N LYS A 18 1.04 -12.26 -8.44
CA LYS A 18 0.80 -13.10 -7.27
C LYS A 18 -0.63 -13.61 -7.30
N HIS A 19 -0.78 -14.91 -7.05
CA HIS A 19 -2.08 -15.58 -6.92
C HIS A 19 -2.24 -16.11 -5.49
N TRP A 20 -3.42 -15.95 -4.89
CA TRP A 20 -3.71 -16.41 -3.52
C TRP A 20 -4.77 -17.51 -3.44
N LYS A 21 -5.58 -17.71 -4.49
CA LYS A 21 -6.63 -18.75 -4.49
C LYS A 21 -6.39 -19.77 -5.60
N SER A 22 -6.56 -19.33 -6.83
CA SER A 22 -6.29 -20.12 -8.03
C SER A 22 -5.43 -19.31 -8.97
N VAL A 23 -4.64 -19.99 -9.79
CA VAL A 23 -3.89 -19.34 -10.86
C VAL A 23 -4.88 -18.70 -11.82
N VAL A 24 -4.73 -17.40 -12.03
CA VAL A 24 -5.53 -16.63 -13.01
C VAL A 24 -4.65 -16.37 -14.22
N SER A 25 -5.14 -16.72 -15.40
CA SER A 25 -4.42 -16.48 -16.66
C SER A 25 -4.17 -14.99 -16.87
N ARG A 26 -2.96 -14.63 -17.35
CA ARG A 26 -2.61 -13.27 -17.75
C ARG A 26 -3.53 -12.68 -18.82
N SER A 27 -4.19 -13.53 -19.62
CA SER A 27 -5.18 -13.10 -20.61
C SER A 27 -6.37 -12.35 -19.98
N VAL A 28 -6.59 -12.45 -18.66
CA VAL A 28 -7.58 -11.60 -17.99
C VAL A 28 -7.19 -10.11 -18.08
N CYS A 29 -5.90 -9.80 -18.15
CA CYS A 29 -5.39 -8.44 -18.27
C CYS A 29 -5.59 -7.86 -19.67
N ASP A 30 -5.97 -8.65 -20.68
CA ASP A 30 -6.28 -8.13 -22.03
C ASP A 30 -7.41 -7.09 -21.96
N TYR A 31 -8.43 -7.31 -21.12
CA TYR A 31 -9.48 -6.32 -20.86
C TYR A 31 -8.97 -5.03 -20.21
N PHE A 32 -7.92 -5.12 -19.38
CA PHE A 32 -7.26 -3.96 -18.80
C PHE A 32 -6.46 -3.20 -19.88
N PHE A 33 -5.71 -3.90 -20.71
CA PHE A 33 -4.95 -3.29 -21.80
C PHE A 33 -5.87 -2.61 -22.83
N GLU A 34 -7.00 -3.23 -23.19
CA GLU A 34 -8.02 -2.59 -24.04
C GLU A 34 -8.58 -1.30 -23.42
N ALA A 35 -8.80 -1.27 -22.10
CA ALA A 35 -9.24 -0.07 -21.40
C ALA A 35 -8.14 1.00 -21.35
N GLN A 36 -6.89 0.58 -21.18
CA GLN A 36 -5.72 1.45 -21.21
C GLN A 36 -5.53 2.11 -22.57
N GLU A 37 -5.68 1.38 -23.67
CA GLU A 37 -5.58 1.91 -25.04
C GLU A 37 -6.66 2.95 -25.36
N ARG A 38 -7.84 2.83 -24.75
CA ARG A 38 -8.96 3.78 -24.93
C ARG A 38 -8.82 5.04 -24.08
N ALA A 39 -8.02 5.00 -23.02
CA ALA A 39 -7.81 6.13 -22.14
C ALA A 39 -6.82 7.13 -22.77
N SER A 40 -7.08 8.44 -22.62
CA SER A 40 -6.16 9.47 -23.11
C SER A 40 -4.86 9.54 -22.31
N GLU A 41 -4.94 9.25 -21.01
CA GLU A 41 -3.84 9.25 -20.05
C GLU A 41 -4.00 8.05 -19.11
N ALA A 42 -2.92 7.64 -18.46
CA ALA A 42 -2.92 6.47 -17.56
C ALA A 42 -3.89 6.65 -16.38
N GLU A 43 -4.04 7.87 -15.90
CA GLU A 43 -4.95 8.28 -14.83
C GLU A 43 -6.43 8.18 -15.23
N ASN A 44 -6.73 8.20 -16.54
CA ASN A 44 -8.09 8.11 -17.07
C ASN A 44 -8.55 6.66 -17.30
N VAL A 45 -7.70 5.67 -17.02
CA VAL A 45 -8.08 4.26 -17.09
C VAL A 45 -9.14 3.98 -16.01
N PRO A 46 -10.30 3.39 -16.36
CA PRO A 46 -11.33 3.08 -15.39
C PRO A 46 -10.80 2.20 -14.25
N PRO A 47 -10.98 2.59 -12.97
CA PRO A 47 -10.42 1.84 -11.84
C PRO A 47 -11.12 0.50 -11.61
N VAL A 48 -12.30 0.29 -12.21
CA VAL A 48 -13.06 -0.97 -12.14
C VAL A 48 -13.48 -1.37 -13.56
N ILE A 49 -13.03 -2.54 -14.01
CA ILE A 49 -13.31 -3.07 -15.35
C ILE A 49 -13.98 -4.42 -15.21
N PRO A 50 -15.26 -4.56 -15.64
CA PRO A 50 -15.94 -5.85 -15.65
C PRO A 50 -15.44 -6.72 -16.82
N THR A 51 -15.27 -8.01 -16.56
CA THR A 51 -14.97 -9.05 -17.56
C THR A 51 -16.04 -10.15 -17.47
N PRO A 52 -16.09 -11.13 -18.39
CA PRO A 52 -17.15 -12.16 -18.36
C PRO A 52 -17.23 -12.99 -17.07
N HIS A 53 -16.09 -13.18 -16.38
CA HIS A 53 -16.00 -14.05 -15.21
C HIS A 53 -15.29 -13.41 -14.00
N HIS A 54 -14.70 -12.23 -14.17
CA HIS A 54 -13.94 -11.53 -13.14
C HIS A 54 -14.23 -10.04 -13.18
N TYR A 55 -13.81 -9.33 -12.15
CA TYR A 55 -13.65 -7.87 -12.18
C TYR A 55 -12.18 -7.54 -11.94
N LEU A 56 -11.68 -6.57 -12.70
CA LEU A 56 -10.36 -6.00 -12.52
C LEU A 56 -10.52 -4.70 -11.77
N LEU A 57 -9.79 -4.54 -10.68
CA LEU A 57 -9.74 -3.30 -9.91
C LEU A 57 -8.31 -2.80 -9.91
N SER A 58 -8.09 -1.54 -10.24
CA SER A 58 -6.75 -1.01 -10.43
C SER A 58 -6.52 0.34 -9.79
N VAL A 59 -5.27 0.56 -9.39
CA VAL A 59 -4.75 1.87 -9.00
C VAL A 59 -3.47 2.14 -9.79
N TYR A 60 -3.27 3.41 -10.14
CA TYR A 60 -2.06 3.88 -10.82
C TYR A 60 -1.23 4.73 -9.85
N ARG A 61 -0.03 4.24 -9.51
CA ARG A 61 0.90 4.90 -8.58
C ARG A 61 2.33 4.67 -9.03
N HIS A 62 3.17 5.70 -8.94
CA HIS A 62 4.59 5.62 -9.30
C HIS A 62 4.86 5.06 -10.71
N LYS A 63 3.98 5.37 -11.68
CA LYS A 63 4.03 4.85 -13.07
C LYS A 63 3.87 3.33 -13.19
N ILE A 64 3.24 2.70 -12.20
CA ILE A 64 2.93 1.27 -12.16
C ILE A 64 1.42 1.14 -11.94
N PHE A 65 0.79 0.27 -12.72
CA PHE A 65 -0.56 -0.18 -12.43
C PHE A 65 -0.51 -1.41 -11.52
N PHE A 66 -1.28 -1.33 -10.43
CA PHE A 66 -1.55 -2.46 -9.55
C PHE A 66 -2.95 -2.93 -9.88
N VAL A 67 -3.08 -4.11 -10.47
CA VAL A 67 -4.36 -4.66 -10.97
C VAL A 67 -4.72 -5.88 -10.15
N ALA A 68 -5.71 -5.75 -9.27
CA ALA A 68 -6.32 -6.85 -8.55
C ALA A 68 -7.42 -7.51 -9.39
N VAL A 69 -7.50 -8.84 -9.30
CA VAL A 69 -8.56 -9.63 -9.92
C VAL A 69 -9.44 -10.21 -8.83
N ILE A 70 -10.76 -10.00 -8.94
CA ILE A 70 -11.77 -10.63 -8.08
C ILE A 70 -12.74 -11.45 -8.95
N GLN A 71 -13.28 -12.53 -8.40
CA GLN A 71 -14.30 -13.34 -9.08
C GLN A 71 -15.71 -13.14 -8.49
N SER A 72 -15.78 -12.79 -7.20
CA SER A 72 -17.03 -12.51 -6.49
C SER A 72 -17.16 -11.02 -6.22
N GLU A 73 -18.39 -10.50 -6.28
CA GLU A 73 -18.68 -9.11 -5.95
C GLU A 73 -18.27 -8.80 -4.50
N VAL A 74 -17.53 -7.70 -4.33
CA VAL A 74 -17.14 -7.10 -3.06
C VAL A 74 -17.18 -5.57 -3.23
N PRO A 75 -17.31 -4.79 -2.15
CA PRO A 75 -17.22 -3.33 -2.24
C PRO A 75 -15.91 -2.90 -2.95
N PRO A 76 -15.95 -2.18 -4.08
CA PRO A 76 -14.74 -1.86 -4.85
C PRO A 76 -13.70 -1.07 -4.05
N LEU A 77 -14.15 -0.15 -3.19
CA LEU A 77 -13.28 0.66 -2.34
C LEU A 77 -12.43 -0.19 -1.39
N PHE A 78 -12.93 -1.35 -0.95
CA PHE A 78 -12.14 -2.26 -0.11
C PHE A 78 -10.89 -2.78 -0.82
N VAL A 79 -11.03 -3.13 -2.11
CA VAL A 79 -9.90 -3.61 -2.92
C VAL A 79 -8.97 -2.46 -3.29
N ILE A 80 -9.53 -1.31 -3.66
CA ILE A 80 -8.75 -0.11 -3.99
C ILE A 80 -7.91 0.35 -2.81
N GLU A 81 -8.48 0.39 -1.60
CA GLU A 81 -7.77 0.73 -0.37
C GLU A 81 -6.64 -0.27 -0.08
N PHE A 82 -6.91 -1.57 -0.23
CA PHE A 82 -5.87 -2.59 -0.08
C PHE A 82 -4.72 -2.38 -1.07
N LEU A 83 -5.02 -2.05 -2.34
CA LEU A 83 -3.97 -1.76 -3.34
C LEU A 83 -3.14 -0.53 -2.95
N HIS A 84 -3.75 0.53 -2.41
CA HIS A 84 -3.01 1.67 -1.88
C HIS A 84 -2.11 1.26 -0.71
N ARG A 85 -2.59 0.42 0.22
CA ARG A 85 -1.77 -0.12 1.31
C ARG A 85 -0.59 -0.95 0.82
N VAL A 86 -0.74 -1.71 -0.28
CA VAL A 86 0.39 -2.42 -0.91
C VAL A 86 1.44 -1.43 -1.42
N VAL A 87 1.02 -0.37 -2.11
CA VAL A 87 1.92 0.68 -2.62
C VAL A 87 2.70 1.33 -1.48
N ASP A 88 2.01 1.73 -0.41
CA ASP A 88 2.63 2.39 0.74
C ASP A 88 3.58 1.45 1.48
N THR A 89 3.22 0.18 1.61
CA THR A 89 4.09 -0.84 2.22
C THR A 89 5.37 -1.01 1.41
N PHE A 90 5.28 -1.05 0.08
CA PHE A 90 6.47 -1.13 -0.78
C PHE A 90 7.34 0.12 -0.64
N GLN A 91 6.73 1.30 -0.58
CA GLN A 91 7.47 2.54 -0.35
C GLN A 91 8.16 2.54 1.01
N ASP A 92 7.51 2.06 2.07
CA ASP A 92 8.06 2.02 3.42
C ASP A 92 9.13 0.91 3.63
N TYR A 93 9.10 -0.15 2.82
CA TYR A 93 10.12 -1.21 2.82
C TYR A 93 11.35 -0.85 1.98
N PHE A 94 11.13 -0.25 0.81
CA PHE A 94 12.17 -0.09 -0.21
C PHE A 94 12.57 1.38 -0.43
N GLY A 95 11.94 2.32 0.27
CA GLY A 95 12.12 3.77 0.14
C GLY A 95 11.38 4.38 -1.06
N VAL A 96 11.42 3.70 -2.21
CA VAL A 96 10.69 4.10 -3.43
C VAL A 96 9.98 2.90 -4.02
N CYS A 97 8.71 3.07 -4.38
CA CYS A 97 7.94 2.07 -5.12
C CYS A 97 8.25 2.19 -6.62
N SER A 98 9.25 1.45 -7.11
CA SER A 98 9.63 1.42 -8.53
C SER A 98 9.84 -0.01 -9.02
N GLU A 99 9.72 -0.22 -10.35
CA GLU A 99 9.91 -1.54 -10.96
C GLU A 99 11.28 -2.14 -10.60
N LEU A 100 12.34 -1.33 -10.62
CA LEU A 100 13.68 -1.76 -10.25
C LEU A 100 13.73 -2.25 -8.80
N MET A 101 13.23 -1.46 -7.84
CA MET A 101 13.26 -1.82 -6.42
C MET A 101 12.44 -3.06 -6.12
N ILE A 102 11.29 -3.22 -6.78
CA ILE A 102 10.42 -4.39 -6.64
C ILE A 102 11.11 -5.65 -7.20
N LYS A 103 11.75 -5.55 -8.38
CA LYS A 103 12.50 -6.67 -8.99
C LYS A 103 13.72 -7.08 -8.17
N ASP A 104 14.50 -6.11 -7.68
CA ASP A 104 15.69 -6.36 -6.87
C ASP A 104 15.36 -7.01 -5.51
N ASN A 105 14.14 -6.83 -5.01
CA ASN A 105 13.68 -7.35 -3.73
C ASN A 105 12.51 -8.35 -3.85
N VAL A 106 12.40 -9.04 -4.99
CA VAL A 106 11.23 -9.86 -5.34
C VAL A 106 10.85 -10.90 -4.27
N VAL A 107 11.83 -11.49 -3.60
CA VAL A 107 11.58 -12.46 -2.51
C VAL A 107 10.83 -11.81 -1.36
N VAL A 108 11.32 -10.65 -0.88
CA VAL A 108 10.66 -9.90 0.20
C VAL A 108 9.30 -9.40 -0.23
N VAL A 109 9.16 -8.98 -1.49
CA VAL A 109 7.87 -8.57 -2.05
C VAL A 109 6.85 -9.71 -1.95
N TYR A 110 7.22 -10.93 -2.34
CA TYR A 110 6.33 -12.09 -2.22
C TYR A 110 6.02 -12.45 -0.77
N GLU A 111 7.01 -12.43 0.13
CA GLU A 111 6.80 -12.63 1.57
C GLU A 111 5.79 -11.61 2.11
N VAL A 112 5.97 -10.32 1.82
CA VAL A 112 5.10 -9.24 2.30
C VAL A 112 3.68 -9.38 1.74
N LEU A 113 3.55 -9.68 0.45
CA LEU A 113 2.24 -9.88 -0.18
C LEU A 113 1.49 -11.11 0.38
N GLU A 114 2.21 -12.15 0.82
CA GLU A 114 1.61 -13.31 1.48
C GLU A 114 1.10 -12.96 2.88
N GLU A 115 1.86 -12.21 3.67
CA GLU A 115 1.43 -11.78 5.01
C GLU A 115 0.31 -10.73 4.98
N MET A 116 0.30 -9.87 3.95
CA MET A 116 -0.74 -8.84 3.79
C MET A 116 -2.10 -9.42 3.44
N LEU A 117 -2.15 -10.56 2.75
CA LEU A 117 -3.38 -11.13 2.20
C LEU A 117 -3.38 -12.65 2.30
N ASP A 118 -4.31 -13.21 3.08
CA ASP A 118 -4.49 -14.65 3.23
C ASP A 118 -5.78 -15.11 2.51
N ASN A 119 -5.66 -16.07 1.59
CA ASN A 119 -6.78 -16.63 0.82
C ASN A 119 -7.70 -15.58 0.16
N GLY A 120 -7.13 -14.42 -0.18
CA GLY A 120 -7.84 -13.28 -0.78
C GLY A 120 -8.49 -12.29 0.18
N PHE A 121 -8.24 -12.43 1.49
CA PHE A 121 -8.67 -11.53 2.55
C PHE A 121 -7.47 -10.75 3.10
N PRO A 122 -7.49 -9.41 3.12
CA PRO A 122 -6.49 -8.60 3.81
C PRO A 122 -6.43 -8.96 5.29
N LEU A 123 -5.23 -9.21 5.80
CA LEU A 123 -4.98 -9.59 7.19
C LEU A 123 -4.07 -8.57 7.88
N ALA A 124 -2.76 -8.61 7.63
CA ALA A 124 -1.80 -7.70 8.25
C ALA A 124 -1.39 -6.60 7.28
N THR A 125 -2.02 -5.43 7.36
CA THR A 125 -1.69 -4.26 6.51
C THR A 125 -0.91 -3.17 7.23
N GLU A 126 -0.68 -3.32 8.53
CA GLU A 126 0.07 -2.36 9.35
C GLU A 126 1.58 -2.57 9.17
N SER A 127 2.28 -1.56 8.65
CA SER A 127 3.71 -1.67 8.34
C SER A 127 4.56 -2.05 9.56
N ASN A 128 4.23 -1.52 10.75
CA ASN A 128 4.97 -1.84 11.96
C ASN A 128 4.95 -3.33 12.32
N ILE A 129 3.79 -3.98 12.12
CA ILE A 129 3.61 -5.43 12.31
C ILE A 129 4.33 -6.18 11.20
N LEU A 130 4.10 -5.80 9.94
CA LEU A 130 4.73 -6.45 8.79
C LEU A 130 6.26 -6.46 8.94
N LYS A 131 6.86 -5.33 9.33
CA LYS A 131 8.32 -5.21 9.51
C LYS A 131 8.88 -6.02 10.69
N GLU A 132 8.05 -6.49 11.61
CA GLU A 132 8.44 -7.47 12.64
C GLU A 132 8.43 -8.89 12.06
N LEU A 133 7.41 -9.24 11.26
CA LEU A 133 7.28 -10.52 10.57
C LEU A 133 8.35 -10.71 9.49
N ILE A 134 8.54 -9.69 8.67
CA ILE A 134 9.41 -9.69 7.49
C ILE A 134 10.23 -8.42 7.57
N LYS A 135 11.45 -8.50 8.08
CA LYS A 135 12.23 -7.26 8.27
C LYS A 135 12.72 -6.73 6.92
N PRO A 136 12.69 -5.40 6.69
CA PRO A 136 13.11 -4.80 5.44
C PRO A 136 14.53 -5.19 5.01
N PRO A 137 14.79 -5.30 3.70
CA PRO A 137 16.12 -5.54 3.19
C PRO A 137 17.00 -4.31 3.44
N THR A 138 18.16 -4.52 4.05
CA THR A 138 19.21 -3.49 4.22
C THR A 138 20.51 -4.05 3.68
N ILE A 139 21.41 -3.18 3.18
CA ILE A 139 22.69 -3.62 2.57
C ILE A 139 23.46 -4.58 3.49
N LEU A 140 23.54 -4.26 4.79
CA LEU A 140 24.19 -5.12 5.78
C LEU A 140 23.50 -6.47 5.92
N ARG A 141 22.16 -6.49 5.92
CA ARG A 141 21.39 -7.73 6.05
C ARG A 141 21.48 -8.62 4.81
N THR A 142 21.48 -8.03 3.62
CA THR A 142 21.66 -8.78 2.36
C THR A 142 23.01 -9.53 2.37
N VAL A 143 24.08 -8.87 2.83
CA VAL A 143 25.40 -9.50 2.96
C VAL A 143 25.39 -10.59 4.02
N VAL A 144 24.80 -10.36 5.19
CA VAL A 144 24.70 -11.37 6.25
C VAL A 144 23.93 -12.59 5.75
N ASN A 145 22.74 -12.42 5.19
CA ASN A 145 21.91 -13.50 4.68
C ASN A 145 22.61 -14.35 3.61
N THR A 146 23.43 -13.74 2.77
CA THR A 146 24.22 -14.45 1.75
C THR A 146 25.31 -15.33 2.37
N ILE A 147 25.88 -14.91 3.50
CA ILE A 147 26.94 -15.63 4.21
C ILE A 147 26.37 -16.71 5.13
N THR A 148 25.24 -16.44 5.80
CA THR A 148 24.65 -17.30 6.83
C THR A 148 23.54 -18.21 6.28
N GLY A 149 23.03 -17.95 5.07
CA GLY A 149 21.86 -18.63 4.53
C GLY A 149 20.55 -18.29 5.25
N SER A 150 20.51 -17.20 6.03
CA SER A 150 19.31 -16.77 6.76
C SER A 150 18.33 -15.99 5.87
N THR A 151 17.03 -16.04 6.21
CA THR A 151 15.96 -15.33 5.49
C THR A 151 15.61 -14.00 6.16
N ASN A 152 14.72 -13.23 5.52
CA ASN A 152 14.24 -11.96 6.09
C ASN A 152 13.11 -12.13 7.11
N VAL A 153 12.51 -13.32 7.16
CA VAL A 153 11.49 -13.73 8.13
C VAL A 153 12.03 -13.60 9.56
N GLY A 154 11.19 -13.09 10.47
CA GLY A 154 11.50 -12.93 11.88
C GLY A 154 11.42 -14.25 12.65
N ASP A 155 12.36 -14.46 13.57
CA ASP A 155 12.39 -15.65 14.44
C ASP A 155 11.38 -15.59 15.60
N GLN A 156 10.72 -14.45 15.80
CA GLN A 156 9.76 -14.21 16.87
C GLN A 156 8.44 -13.72 16.29
N LEU A 157 7.34 -14.29 16.80
CA LEU A 157 6.00 -13.81 16.46
C LEU A 157 5.81 -12.36 16.93
N PRO A 158 5.17 -11.49 16.13
CA PRO A 158 4.94 -10.10 16.51
C PRO A 158 4.07 -10.05 17.75
N THR A 159 4.50 -9.26 18.73
CA THR A 159 3.65 -9.01 19.91
C THR A 159 2.40 -8.19 19.56
N GLY A 160 2.40 -7.50 18.41
CA GLY A 160 1.31 -6.67 17.92
C GLY A 160 0.21 -7.40 17.13
N GLN A 161 0.43 -8.63 16.63
CA GLN A 161 -0.54 -9.31 15.74
C GLN A 161 -1.88 -9.63 16.42
N LEU A 162 -1.87 -9.82 17.74
CA LEU A 162 -3.08 -10.03 18.56
C LEU A 162 -3.42 -8.80 19.43
N SER A 163 -2.70 -7.70 19.24
CA SER A 163 -2.94 -6.45 19.96
C SER A 163 -4.16 -5.74 19.37
N VAL A 164 -4.96 -5.13 20.23
CA VAL A 164 -6.00 -4.18 19.80
C VAL A 164 -5.43 -2.87 19.26
N VAL A 165 -4.11 -2.67 19.37
CA VAL A 165 -3.36 -1.52 18.86
C VAL A 165 -2.32 -1.99 17.82
N PRO A 166 -2.76 -2.39 16.60
CA PRO A 166 -1.87 -3.01 15.61
C PRO A 166 -0.89 -2.02 14.96
N TRP A 167 -1.18 -0.72 14.99
CA TRP A 167 -0.33 0.31 14.37
C TRP A 167 0.92 0.67 15.19
N ARG A 168 1.03 0.26 16.47
CA ARG A 168 2.13 0.66 17.37
C ARG A 168 2.79 -0.53 18.05
N ARG A 169 4.12 -0.58 17.98
CA ARG A 169 4.92 -1.63 18.60
C ARG A 169 4.95 -1.53 20.13
N THR A 170 5.04 -2.68 20.78
CA THR A 170 5.27 -2.72 22.22
C THR A 170 6.73 -2.39 22.55
N GLY A 171 6.99 -1.85 23.75
CA GLY A 171 8.35 -1.61 24.23
C GLY A 171 9.15 -0.53 23.48
N VAL A 172 8.51 0.31 22.67
CA VAL A 172 9.15 1.46 22.00
C VAL A 172 9.83 2.36 23.03
N LYS A 173 11.10 2.71 22.79
CA LYS A 173 11.90 3.60 23.65
C LYS A 173 12.53 4.71 22.83
N TYR A 174 12.40 5.94 23.30
CA TYR A 174 13.10 7.11 22.79
C TYR A 174 13.95 7.73 23.91
N THR A 175 15.05 8.37 23.54
CA THR A 175 15.91 9.09 24.50
C THR A 175 15.18 10.29 25.10
N ASN A 176 14.48 11.02 24.25
CA ASN A 176 13.59 12.12 24.64
C ASN A 176 12.18 11.82 24.15
N ASN A 177 11.19 12.14 24.97
CA ASN A 177 9.79 12.03 24.58
C ASN A 177 9.35 13.36 23.95
N GLU A 178 9.10 13.35 22.65
CA GLU A 178 8.73 14.53 21.86
C GLU A 178 7.56 14.19 20.94
N ALA A 179 6.65 15.15 20.72
CA ALA A 179 5.57 15.02 19.75
C ALA A 179 5.44 16.35 19.00
N TYR A 180 5.55 16.29 17.68
CA TYR A 180 5.42 17.43 16.79
C TYR A 180 4.11 17.30 16.03
N PHE A 181 3.39 18.41 15.88
CA PHE A 181 2.12 18.47 15.19
C PHE A 181 2.15 19.63 14.20
N ASP A 182 1.94 19.33 12.94
CA ASP A 182 1.82 20.30 11.86
C ASP A 182 0.34 20.41 11.48
N VAL A 183 -0.24 21.58 11.69
CA VAL A 183 -1.63 21.89 11.28
C VAL A 183 -1.57 22.56 9.91
N ILE A 184 -2.04 21.84 8.90
CA ILE A 184 -1.94 22.22 7.50
C ILE A 184 -3.37 22.51 7.01
N GLU A 185 -3.59 23.71 6.50
CA GLU A 185 -4.87 24.14 5.93
C GLU A 185 -4.69 24.49 4.46
N GLU A 186 -5.54 23.91 3.62
CA GLU A 186 -5.65 24.20 2.20
C GLU A 186 -6.98 24.90 1.93
N ILE A 187 -6.95 26.02 1.20
CA ILE A 187 -8.14 26.80 0.87
C ILE A 187 -8.44 26.64 -0.62
N ASP A 188 -9.52 25.95 -0.92
CA ASP A 188 -10.03 25.79 -2.28
C ASP A 188 -11.15 26.80 -2.52
N ALA A 189 -10.91 27.76 -3.41
CA ALA A 189 -11.87 28.81 -3.72
C ALA A 189 -12.03 29.05 -5.22
N ILE A 190 -13.27 29.20 -5.67
CA ILE A 190 -13.63 29.63 -7.02
C ILE A 190 -14.17 31.04 -6.93
N ILE A 191 -13.52 31.99 -7.61
CA ILE A 191 -13.93 33.39 -7.69
C ILE A 191 -14.42 33.66 -9.11
N ASP A 192 -15.57 34.31 -9.24
CA ASP A 192 -16.11 34.69 -10.53
C ASP A 192 -15.37 35.89 -11.14
N LYS A 193 -15.66 36.20 -12.41
CA LYS A 193 -15.03 37.33 -13.13
C LYS A 193 -15.32 38.71 -12.53
N SER A 194 -16.33 38.82 -11.66
CA SER A 194 -16.70 40.05 -10.95
C SER A 194 -16.01 40.18 -9.60
N GLY A 195 -15.26 39.16 -9.18
CA GLY A 195 -14.59 39.10 -7.88
C GLY A 195 -15.46 38.53 -6.75
N SER A 196 -16.64 37.97 -7.06
CA SER A 196 -17.49 37.30 -6.08
C SER A 196 -17.05 35.87 -5.88
N THR A 197 -16.95 35.43 -4.61
CA THR A 197 -16.71 34.03 -4.27
C THR A 197 -17.92 33.19 -4.66
N ILE A 198 -17.70 32.16 -5.48
CA ILE A 198 -18.69 31.13 -5.82
C ILE A 198 -18.64 30.01 -4.78
N THR A 199 -17.44 29.50 -4.51
CA THR A 199 -17.17 28.49 -3.49
C THR A 199 -15.89 28.86 -2.76
N ALA A 200 -15.84 28.55 -1.47
CA ALA A 200 -14.64 28.60 -0.66
C ALA A 200 -14.78 27.53 0.42
N GLU A 201 -13.90 26.54 0.40
CA GLU A 201 -13.80 25.50 1.42
C GLU A 201 -12.38 25.47 1.99
N ILE A 202 -12.27 25.04 3.25
CA ILE A 202 -10.99 24.84 3.92
C ILE A 202 -10.88 23.37 4.27
N GLN A 203 -9.84 22.72 3.75
CA GLN A 203 -9.49 21.35 4.08
C GLN A 203 -8.30 21.38 5.04
N GLY A 204 -8.49 20.82 6.23
CA GLY A 204 -7.47 20.79 7.28
C GLY A 204 -6.94 19.37 7.51
N VAL A 205 -5.62 19.22 7.60
CA VAL A 205 -4.93 17.98 7.96
C VAL A 205 -3.97 18.27 9.11
N ILE A 206 -3.84 17.31 10.04
CA ILE A 206 -2.89 17.40 11.15
C ILE A 206 -1.92 16.24 11.04
N ASP A 207 -0.71 16.57 10.63
CA ASP A 207 0.38 15.60 10.56
C ASP A 207 1.10 15.55 11.91
N ALA A 208 1.32 14.34 12.41
CA ALA A 208 1.94 14.14 13.71
C ALA A 208 3.21 13.29 13.60
N CYS A 209 4.33 13.82 14.10
CA CYS A 209 5.56 13.06 14.32
C CYS A 209 5.71 12.75 15.81
N VAL A 210 5.35 11.53 16.21
CA VAL A 210 5.27 11.13 17.63
C VAL A 210 6.44 10.23 18.04
N LYS A 211 7.35 10.78 18.86
CA LYS A 211 8.51 10.09 19.43
C LYS A 211 8.32 9.89 20.93
N LEU A 212 7.37 9.04 21.30
CA LEU A 212 7.06 8.76 22.70
C LEU A 212 7.41 7.32 23.07
N THR A 213 7.90 7.12 24.30
CA THR A 213 8.22 5.80 24.86
C THR A 213 6.95 5.09 25.35
N GLY A 214 6.89 3.76 25.19
CA GLY A 214 5.80 2.92 25.67
C GLY A 214 4.52 3.02 24.82
N MET A 215 3.36 2.88 25.48
CA MET A 215 2.02 2.97 24.90
C MET A 215 1.26 4.12 25.55
N PRO A 216 1.59 5.39 25.21
CA PRO A 216 0.92 6.54 25.81
C PRO A 216 -0.47 6.74 25.21
N ASP A 217 -1.43 7.08 26.07
CA ASP A 217 -2.72 7.61 25.65
C ASP A 217 -2.60 9.11 25.39
N LEU A 218 -3.04 9.56 24.23
CA LEU A 218 -3.00 10.98 23.83
C LEU A 218 -4.42 11.52 23.70
N THR A 219 -4.60 12.78 24.10
CA THR A 219 -5.85 13.52 23.91
C THR A 219 -5.53 14.84 23.25
N LEU A 220 -6.19 15.13 22.13
CA LEU A 220 -6.07 16.37 21.38
C LEU A 220 -7.42 17.09 21.44
N SER A 221 -7.39 18.39 21.71
CA SER A 221 -8.58 19.24 21.76
C SER A 221 -8.29 20.57 21.08
N PHE A 222 -9.18 20.97 20.18
CA PHE A 222 -9.24 22.33 19.65
C PHE A 222 -10.26 23.11 20.50
N MET A 223 -9.91 24.32 20.91
CA MET A 223 -10.85 25.25 21.56
C MET A 223 -11.46 26.17 20.54
#